data_AF-A0A5C3LJR1-F1
#
_entry.id   AF-A0A5C3LJR1-F1
#
_cell.length_a   1.000
_cell.length_b   1.000
_cell.length_c   1.000
_cell.angle_alpha   90.00
_cell.angle_beta   90.00
_cell.angle_gamma   90.00
#
_symmetry.space_group_name_H-M   'P 1'
#
loop_
_entity.id
_entity.type
_entity.pdbx_description
1 polymer ?
#
loop_
_entity_poly.entity_id
_entity_poly.type
_entity_poly.pdbx_seq_one_letter_code
_entity_poly.pdbx_strand_id
1 'polypeptide(L)'
;MMVSLRIVISLQVLTYAVLSLTQNAAPFKLPPQSVFIDSPSFAVLGENATFRQSSLFQLFNPTNTTPPFFQIFDQSFLSIIGPSPFIREIASNNTFPFAYEAPIFNSKTNEVFFSSSISMKDVDAALAVNSTSTINVPVTEVCLIFNLMVVTATHAFILQLDLPETVQMTNGGTGPFKGSLLFVTNGRGPRPASVVLVNPLSPNNATVLLDNFFGRQFNSLDDVKVHPSGNIFFTDLTIASIDHIRPPPLIPPQVYRLDPNARTVRVVATGFMEPNGIAFSPDGETAYISDTGSLAATVDQTKTATIFAFDVDKKTQAFKNRSVFAYTDAGIPDGIHVDTKGNVYAGCGDGVQVWNDEGTLLGKFFIGSSIANMIFTGDGRMVILAGNKIFLANIAAKGLPPLFP
;
A
#
# COMPACT_ATOMS: atom_id res chain seq x y z
N MET A 1 50.85 51.34 -39.41
CA MET A 1 50.30 50.39 -40.39
C MET A 1 49.52 49.33 -39.61
N MET A 2 48.20 49.50 -39.48
CA MET A 2 47.34 48.62 -38.69
C MET A 2 47.07 47.33 -39.47
N VAL A 3 47.39 46.18 -38.87
CA VAL A 3 47.06 44.86 -39.41
C VAL A 3 45.70 44.45 -38.84
N SER A 4 44.68 44.38 -39.70
CA SER A 4 43.35 43.88 -39.35
C SER A 4 43.38 42.35 -39.34
N LEU A 5 43.19 41.75 -38.16
CA LEU A 5 43.02 40.31 -38.00
C LEU A 5 41.53 39.98 -38.16
N ARG A 6 41.13 39.40 -39.29
CA ARG A 6 39.78 38.86 -39.47
C ARG A 6 39.73 37.43 -38.94
N ILE A 7 39.08 37.23 -37.79
CA ILE A 7 38.72 35.92 -37.28
C ILE A 7 37.43 35.48 -37.99
N VAL A 8 37.49 34.41 -38.77
CA VAL A 8 36.31 33.75 -39.34
C VAL A 8 35.85 32.72 -38.32
N ILE A 9 34.74 33.00 -37.64
CA ILE A 9 34.05 32.01 -36.79
C ILE A 9 33.12 31.22 -37.69
N SER A 10 33.46 29.96 -37.98
CA SER A 10 32.55 29.02 -38.63
C SER A 10 31.47 28.60 -37.64
N LEU A 11 30.26 29.13 -37.79
CA LEU A 11 29.08 28.66 -37.07
C LEU A 11 28.66 27.32 -37.68
N GLN A 12 29.10 26.20 -37.10
CA GLN A 12 28.48 24.90 -37.38
C GLN A 12 27.12 24.89 -36.69
N VAL A 13 26.06 25.16 -37.46
CA VAL A 13 24.69 24.92 -37.04
C VAL A 13 24.51 23.41 -36.99
N LEU A 14 24.53 22.84 -35.79
CA LEU A 14 24.10 21.47 -35.57
C LEU A 14 22.57 21.44 -35.73
N THR A 15 22.10 21.06 -36.92
CA THR A 15 20.70 20.74 -37.15
C THR A 15 20.38 19.47 -36.38
N TYR A 16 19.76 19.61 -35.20
CA TYR A 16 19.09 18.50 -34.55
C TYR A 16 17.89 18.13 -35.42
N ALA A 17 17.98 16.99 -36.11
CA ALA A 17 16.85 16.40 -36.78
C ALA A 17 15.76 16.14 -35.72
N VAL A 18 14.62 16.81 -35.85
CA VAL A 18 13.39 16.41 -35.17
C VAL A 18 12.95 15.11 -35.84
N LEU A 19 13.49 14.00 -35.35
CA LEU A 19 12.91 12.68 -35.60
C LEU A 19 11.51 12.71 -35.02
N SER A 20 10.49 12.67 -35.88
CA SER A 20 9.14 12.31 -35.46
C SER A 20 9.24 10.94 -34.81
N LEU A 21 9.10 10.87 -33.48
CA LEU A 21 9.05 9.63 -32.72
C LEU A 21 7.83 8.84 -33.20
N THR A 22 8.03 7.97 -34.19
CA THR A 22 7.23 6.76 -34.30
C THR A 22 7.30 6.09 -32.93
N GLN A 23 6.16 5.71 -32.34
CA GLN A 23 6.13 4.93 -31.09
C GLN A 23 7.23 3.88 -31.15
N ASN A 24 8.26 4.04 -30.32
CA ASN A 24 9.34 3.06 -30.26
C ASN A 24 8.69 1.73 -29.89
N ALA A 25 8.75 0.76 -30.81
CA ALA A 25 8.31 -0.59 -30.51
C ALA A 25 9.08 -1.06 -29.26
N ALA A 26 8.40 -1.79 -28.38
CA ALA A 26 9.04 -2.29 -27.16
C ALA A 26 10.33 -3.05 -27.53
N PRO A 27 11.45 -2.84 -26.80
CA PRO A 27 12.73 -3.45 -27.14
C PRO A 27 12.76 -4.97 -26.91
N PHE A 28 11.65 -5.55 -26.43
CA PHE A 28 11.46 -6.96 -26.15
C PHE A 28 9.99 -7.35 -26.36
N LYS A 29 9.76 -8.67 -26.49
CA LYS A 29 8.40 -9.22 -26.58
C LYS A 29 7.66 -8.98 -25.27
N LEU A 30 6.53 -8.28 -25.34
CA LEU A 30 5.68 -8.04 -24.19
C LEU A 30 4.81 -9.27 -23.89
N PRO A 31 4.66 -9.66 -22.61
CA PRO A 31 3.64 -10.62 -22.20
C PRO A 31 2.22 -10.08 -22.47
N PRO A 32 1.18 -10.94 -22.41
CA PRO A 32 -0.21 -10.49 -22.45
C PRO A 32 -0.52 -9.38 -21.45
N GLN A 33 -1.52 -8.55 -21.77
CA GLN A 33 -1.97 -7.43 -20.93
C GLN A 33 -0.84 -6.48 -20.52
N SER A 34 0.22 -6.32 -21.31
CA SER A 34 1.37 -5.50 -20.94
C SER A 34 1.65 -4.41 -21.96
N VAL A 35 2.12 -3.26 -21.47
CA VAL A 35 2.64 -2.17 -22.29
C VAL A 35 4.02 -1.75 -21.77
N PHE A 36 4.86 -1.25 -22.67
CA PHE A 36 6.16 -0.70 -22.32
C PHE A 36 6.10 0.83 -22.28
N ILE A 37 6.70 1.43 -21.25
CA ILE A 37 6.85 2.87 -21.09
C ILE A 37 8.29 3.23 -21.43
N ASP A 38 8.47 3.93 -22.55
CA ASP A 38 9.77 4.47 -22.98
C ASP A 38 10.12 5.69 -22.11
N SER A 39 10.75 5.47 -20.96
CA SER A 39 11.09 6.54 -20.00
C SER A 39 11.81 7.75 -20.63
N PRO A 40 12.79 7.57 -21.54
CA PRO A 40 13.36 8.68 -22.31
C PRO A 40 12.35 9.61 -22.99
N SER A 41 11.22 9.08 -23.49
CA SER A 41 10.18 9.87 -24.15
C SER A 41 9.43 10.85 -23.21
N PHE A 42 9.53 10.64 -21.89
CA PHE A 42 8.94 11.52 -20.86
C PHE A 42 9.99 12.35 -20.12
N ALA A 43 11.28 12.13 -20.39
CA ALA A 43 12.36 12.90 -19.78
C ALA A 43 12.34 14.37 -20.26
N VAL A 44 11.89 14.61 -21.50
CA VAL A 44 11.74 15.96 -22.09
C VAL A 44 10.41 16.05 -22.84
N LEU A 45 9.43 16.76 -22.27
CA LEU A 45 8.12 16.91 -22.88
C LEU A 45 8.07 18.00 -23.97
N GLY A 46 8.90 19.04 -23.86
CA GLY A 46 8.98 20.14 -24.83
C GLY A 46 7.98 21.28 -24.60
N GLU A 47 8.13 22.37 -25.37
CA GLU A 47 7.44 23.66 -25.16
C GLU A 47 5.90 23.58 -25.29
N ASN A 48 5.39 22.63 -26.07
CA ASN A 48 3.95 22.48 -26.36
C ASN A 48 3.28 21.33 -25.61
N ALA A 49 3.96 20.74 -24.62
CA ALA A 49 3.40 19.63 -23.88
C ALA A 49 2.41 20.07 -22.79
N THR A 50 1.44 19.22 -22.52
CA THR A 50 0.52 19.37 -21.39
C THR A 50 1.11 18.67 -20.17
N PHE A 51 1.37 19.43 -19.11
CA PHE A 51 1.77 18.88 -17.82
C PHE A 51 0.56 18.32 -17.07
N ARG A 52 0.75 17.20 -16.38
CA ARG A 52 -0.23 16.73 -15.38
C ARG A 52 -0.38 17.81 -14.31
N GLN A 53 -1.61 18.17 -13.99
CA GLN A 53 -1.93 19.18 -12.98
C GLN A 53 -2.19 18.57 -11.60
N SER A 54 -2.31 17.24 -11.53
CA SER A 54 -2.47 16.54 -10.26
C SER A 54 -1.99 15.10 -10.34
N SER A 55 -1.15 14.66 -9.40
CA SER A 55 -0.83 13.24 -9.21
C SER A 55 -2.00 12.47 -8.59
N LEU A 56 -2.90 13.14 -7.87
CA LEU A 56 -4.04 12.52 -7.18
C LEU A 56 -5.24 12.28 -8.10
N PHE A 57 -5.47 13.19 -9.06
CA PHE A 57 -6.65 13.15 -9.93
C PHE A 57 -6.33 12.84 -11.40
N GLN A 58 -5.04 12.84 -11.80
CA GLN A 58 -4.62 12.49 -13.17
C GLN A 58 -3.58 11.36 -13.15
N LEU A 59 -4.06 10.16 -13.50
CA LEU A 59 -3.23 8.95 -13.54
C LEU A 59 -2.23 9.00 -14.70
N PHE A 60 -1.08 8.35 -14.54
CA PHE A 60 -0.07 8.25 -15.60
C PHE A 60 -0.37 7.03 -16.51
N ASN A 61 -1.12 7.27 -17.59
CA ASN A 61 -1.42 6.26 -18.62
C ASN A 61 -1.16 6.79 -20.04
N PRO A 62 0.11 7.01 -20.41
CA PRO A 62 0.45 7.65 -21.69
C PRO A 62 0.13 6.79 -22.92
N THR A 63 -0.06 5.48 -22.75
CA THR A 63 -0.44 4.56 -23.83
C THR A 63 -1.95 4.49 -24.05
N ASN A 64 -2.75 5.21 -23.25
CA ASN A 64 -4.22 5.17 -23.26
C ASN A 64 -4.79 3.74 -23.26
N THR A 65 -4.09 2.82 -22.60
CA THR A 65 -4.48 1.41 -22.56
C THR A 65 -5.60 1.22 -21.55
N THR A 66 -6.62 0.43 -21.90
CA THR A 66 -7.75 0.17 -21.02
C THR A 66 -7.33 -0.71 -19.83
N PRO A 67 -7.54 -0.27 -18.58
CA PRO A 67 -7.28 -1.08 -17.38
C PRO A 67 -8.17 -2.34 -17.28
N PRO A 68 -7.69 -3.42 -16.61
CA PRO A 68 -6.38 -3.55 -15.98
C PRO A 68 -5.29 -4.06 -16.94
N PHE A 69 -4.04 -3.61 -16.74
CA PHE A 69 -2.86 -4.06 -17.50
C PHE A 69 -1.56 -3.84 -16.71
N PHE A 70 -0.45 -4.40 -17.19
CA PHE A 70 0.89 -4.18 -16.65
C PHE A 70 1.59 -3.04 -17.39
N GLN A 71 2.04 -2.02 -16.67
CA GLN A 71 2.93 -0.98 -17.21
C GLN A 71 4.38 -1.35 -16.88
N ILE A 72 5.21 -1.56 -17.89
CA ILE A 72 6.62 -1.93 -17.74
C ILE A 72 7.49 -0.70 -17.95
N PHE A 73 8.24 -0.29 -16.92
CA PHE A 73 9.24 0.78 -17.01
C PHE A 73 10.66 0.21 -17.17
N ASP A 74 10.93 -0.94 -16.55
CA ASP A 74 12.21 -1.62 -16.60
C ASP A 74 12.04 -3.10 -17.02
N GLN A 75 12.99 -3.63 -17.81
CA GLN A 75 12.93 -5.00 -18.32
C GLN A 75 12.94 -6.06 -17.20
N SER A 76 13.55 -5.76 -16.04
CA SER A 76 13.57 -6.68 -14.89
C SER A 76 12.16 -6.97 -14.34
N PHE A 77 11.18 -6.09 -14.58
CA PHE A 77 9.78 -6.32 -14.23
C PHE A 77 9.19 -7.54 -14.93
N LEU A 78 9.72 -7.94 -16.09
CA LEU A 78 9.31 -9.17 -16.78
C LEU A 78 9.57 -10.41 -15.92
N SER A 79 10.59 -10.39 -15.06
CA SER A 79 10.87 -11.50 -14.14
C SER A 79 9.91 -11.55 -12.95
N ILE A 80 9.24 -10.43 -12.64
CA ILE A 80 8.22 -10.31 -11.60
C ILE A 80 6.88 -10.84 -12.12
N ILE A 81 6.46 -10.43 -13.32
CA ILE A 81 5.15 -10.82 -13.88
C ILE A 81 5.20 -12.19 -14.58
N GLY A 82 6.35 -12.60 -15.13
CA GLY A 82 6.50 -13.88 -15.81
C GLY A 82 5.97 -13.90 -17.25
N PRO A 83 5.96 -15.07 -17.91
CA PRO A 83 5.70 -15.17 -19.36
C PRO A 83 4.22 -15.17 -19.74
N SER A 84 3.31 -15.42 -18.80
CA SER A 84 1.86 -15.48 -19.07
C SER A 84 1.08 -14.85 -17.90
N PRO A 85 1.34 -13.57 -17.59
CA PRO A 85 0.66 -12.90 -16.50
C PRO A 85 -0.78 -12.57 -16.89
N PHE A 86 -1.60 -12.36 -15.88
CA PHE A 86 -2.91 -11.71 -16.05
C PHE A 86 -3.29 -10.93 -14.82
N ILE A 87 -4.18 -9.96 -14.99
CA ILE A 87 -4.96 -9.31 -13.94
C ILE A 87 -6.43 -9.47 -14.33
N ARG A 88 -7.27 -9.88 -13.39
CA ARG A 88 -8.71 -9.99 -13.60
C ARG A 88 -9.49 -9.62 -12.35
N GLU A 89 -10.65 -9.00 -12.54
CA GLU A 89 -11.63 -8.81 -11.47
C GLU A 89 -12.17 -10.19 -11.04
N ILE A 90 -12.28 -10.43 -9.74
CA ILE A 90 -12.82 -11.67 -9.17
C ILE A 90 -13.99 -11.45 -8.21
N ALA A 91 -14.23 -10.21 -7.78
CA ALA A 91 -15.39 -9.81 -7.02
C ALA A 91 -15.62 -8.30 -7.15
N SER A 92 -16.88 -7.88 -7.06
CA SER A 92 -17.26 -6.47 -7.02
C SER A 92 -18.53 -6.26 -6.19
N ASN A 93 -18.64 -5.06 -5.62
CA ASN A 93 -19.79 -4.58 -4.88
C ASN A 93 -19.97 -3.09 -5.17
N ASN A 94 -21.08 -2.73 -5.79
CA ASN A 94 -21.36 -1.35 -6.18
C ASN A 94 -22.06 -0.53 -5.08
N THR A 95 -22.41 -1.16 -3.96
CA THR A 95 -23.14 -0.52 -2.86
C THR A 95 -22.18 0.10 -1.85
N PHE A 96 -21.07 -0.59 -1.52
CA PHE A 96 -20.07 -0.09 -0.58
C PHE A 96 -18.66 -0.65 -0.88
N PRO A 97 -17.60 0.07 -0.48
CA PRO A 97 -16.20 -0.38 -0.61
C PRO A 97 -15.89 -1.52 0.38
N PHE A 98 -16.17 -2.75 -0.02
CA PHE A 98 -16.03 -3.94 0.82
C PHE A 98 -14.60 -4.50 0.92
N ALA A 99 -13.69 -4.12 0.01
CA ALA A 99 -12.34 -4.67 -0.11
C ALA A 99 -11.29 -3.56 -0.01
N TYR A 100 -10.77 -3.31 1.19
CA TYR A 100 -9.93 -2.14 1.45
C TYR A 100 -8.58 -2.52 2.04
N GLU A 101 -8.54 -3.07 3.25
CA GLU A 101 -7.33 -3.13 4.07
C GLU A 101 -7.08 -4.51 4.70
N ALA A 102 -6.03 -4.63 5.53
CA ALA A 102 -5.65 -5.83 6.30
C ALA A 102 -5.62 -7.17 5.52
N PRO A 103 -5.07 -7.25 4.30
CA PRO A 103 -5.06 -8.53 3.60
C PRO A 103 -4.08 -9.51 4.27
N ILE A 104 -4.60 -10.62 4.81
CA ILE A 104 -3.83 -11.72 5.41
C ILE A 104 -4.11 -13.00 4.64
N PHE A 105 -3.07 -13.63 4.08
CA PHE A 105 -3.19 -14.92 3.42
C PHE A 105 -2.89 -16.08 4.37
N ASN A 106 -3.88 -16.94 4.62
CA ASN A 106 -3.71 -18.19 5.34
C ASN A 106 -3.47 -19.33 4.35
N SER A 107 -2.21 -19.76 4.21
CA SER A 107 -1.84 -20.83 3.28
C SER A 107 -2.37 -22.21 3.64
N LYS A 108 -2.70 -22.47 4.92
CA LYS A 108 -3.22 -23.76 5.38
C LYS A 108 -4.66 -24.00 4.89
N THR A 109 -5.45 -22.95 4.82
CA THR A 109 -6.84 -22.98 4.36
C THR A 109 -7.01 -22.40 2.95
N ASN A 110 -5.95 -21.80 2.39
CA ASN A 110 -5.95 -21.10 1.11
C ASN A 110 -7.01 -19.98 1.08
N GLU A 111 -7.05 -19.21 2.17
CA GLU A 111 -8.00 -18.12 2.40
C GLU A 111 -7.28 -16.78 2.49
N VAL A 112 -7.95 -15.71 2.02
CA VAL A 112 -7.51 -14.33 2.26
C VAL A 112 -8.54 -13.65 3.16
N PHE A 113 -8.06 -13.17 4.31
CA PHE A 113 -8.80 -12.29 5.21
C PHE A 113 -8.50 -10.84 4.84
N PHE A 114 -9.46 -9.94 4.91
CA PHE A 114 -9.27 -8.51 4.64
C PHE A 114 -10.37 -7.70 5.33
N SER A 115 -10.18 -6.39 5.48
CA SER A 115 -11.15 -5.46 6.04
C SER A 115 -11.80 -4.61 4.94
N SER A 116 -13.08 -4.28 5.12
CA SER A 116 -13.77 -3.29 4.28
C SER A 116 -13.28 -1.86 4.55
N SER A 117 -13.78 -0.88 3.80
CA SER A 117 -13.67 0.52 4.22
C SER A 117 -14.91 0.93 5.01
N ILE A 118 -14.85 2.13 5.58
CA ILE A 118 -15.96 2.74 6.31
C ILE A 118 -16.87 3.41 5.28
N SER A 119 -18.15 3.03 5.24
CA SER A 119 -19.13 3.72 4.40
C SER A 119 -19.36 5.14 4.93
N MET A 120 -18.86 6.16 4.22
CA MET A 120 -19.06 7.58 4.59
C MET A 120 -20.54 7.99 4.66
N LYS A 121 -21.45 7.28 3.99
CA LYS A 121 -22.90 7.57 4.06
C LYS A 121 -23.50 7.40 5.45
N ASP A 122 -22.86 6.62 6.32
CA ASP A 122 -23.36 6.33 7.65
C ASP A 122 -22.69 7.20 8.74
N VAL A 123 -21.57 7.88 8.42
CA VAL A 123 -20.93 8.86 9.31
C VAL A 123 -21.77 10.14 9.38
N ASP A 124 -22.31 10.62 8.26
CA ASP A 124 -23.23 11.78 8.24
C ASP A 124 -24.52 11.52 9.04
N ALA A 125 -25.03 10.28 9.02
CA ALA A 125 -26.19 9.88 9.82
C ALA A 125 -25.87 9.78 11.32
N ALA A 126 -24.65 9.34 11.67
CA ALA A 126 -24.16 9.26 13.05
C ALA A 126 -23.91 10.64 13.67
N LEU A 127 -23.40 11.60 12.89
CA LEU A 127 -23.09 12.96 13.35
C LEU A 127 -24.35 13.85 13.54
N ALA A 128 -25.48 13.50 12.92
CA ALA A 128 -26.74 14.22 13.08
C ALA A 128 -27.45 13.96 14.44
N VAL A 129 -26.99 12.98 15.23
CA VAL A 129 -27.64 12.59 16.50
C VAL A 129 -26.70 12.81 17.68
N ASN A 130 -26.74 14.02 18.21
CA ASN A 130 -26.03 14.44 19.41
C ASN A 130 -26.63 13.75 20.66
N SER A 131 -26.30 12.47 20.95
CA SER A 131 -26.80 11.75 22.13
C SER A 131 -25.96 10.53 22.49
N THR A 132 -25.72 10.35 23.78
CA THR A 132 -25.13 9.18 24.47
C THR A 132 -25.96 7.90 24.31
N SER A 133 -26.04 7.37 23.09
CA SER A 133 -26.77 6.14 22.77
C SER A 133 -26.05 5.44 21.64
N THR A 134 -25.73 4.16 21.82
CA THR A 134 -25.25 3.18 20.82
C THR A 134 -25.63 3.53 19.39
N ILE A 135 -24.76 4.27 18.71
CA ILE A 135 -24.91 4.59 17.29
C ILE A 135 -24.37 3.39 16.50
N ASN A 136 -25.20 2.88 15.57
CA ASN A 136 -24.81 1.97 14.51
C ASN A 136 -23.82 2.71 13.59
N VAL A 137 -22.57 2.83 14.04
CA VAL A 137 -21.46 3.23 13.17
C VAL A 137 -21.22 2.05 12.23
N PRO A 138 -21.08 2.26 10.92
CA PRO A 138 -20.75 1.20 9.98
C PRO A 138 -19.48 0.51 10.46
N VAL A 139 -19.59 -0.80 10.59
CA VAL A 139 -18.53 -1.67 11.07
C VAL A 139 -17.64 -2.03 9.89
N THR A 140 -16.32 -1.94 10.07
CA THR A 140 -15.41 -2.58 9.13
C THR A 140 -15.61 -4.09 9.19
N GLU A 141 -16.01 -4.70 8.09
CA GLU A 141 -16.28 -6.13 8.02
C GLU A 141 -14.99 -6.87 7.66
N VAL A 142 -14.59 -7.86 8.46
CA VAL A 142 -13.53 -8.77 8.06
C VAL A 142 -14.12 -9.84 7.17
N CYS A 143 -13.62 -9.92 5.95
CA CYS A 143 -14.14 -10.76 4.88
C CYS A 143 -13.15 -11.87 4.51
N LEU A 144 -13.66 -13.04 4.15
CA LEU A 144 -12.89 -14.21 3.73
C LEU A 144 -13.07 -14.49 2.22
N ILE A 145 -11.99 -14.63 1.45
CA ILE A 145 -12.02 -15.25 0.12
C ILE A 145 -11.63 -16.73 0.24
N PHE A 146 -12.45 -17.63 -0.29
CA PHE A 146 -12.08 -19.04 -0.47
C PHE A 146 -12.14 -19.47 -1.95
N ASN A 147 -11.46 -20.57 -2.27
CA ASN A 147 -11.50 -21.25 -3.59
C ASN A 147 -10.78 -20.54 -4.76
N LEU A 148 -9.61 -19.92 -4.50
CA LEU A 148 -8.76 -19.27 -5.52
C LEU A 148 -8.18 -20.23 -6.61
N MET A 149 -8.54 -21.52 -6.62
CA MET A 149 -8.04 -22.51 -7.57
C MET A 149 -8.83 -22.59 -8.89
N VAL A 150 -9.99 -21.93 -8.98
CA VAL A 150 -10.82 -22.02 -10.19
C VAL A 150 -10.47 -20.88 -11.15
N VAL A 151 -9.65 -21.19 -12.16
CA VAL A 151 -9.28 -20.31 -13.28
C VAL A 151 -10.52 -19.83 -14.08
N THR A 152 -11.72 -20.32 -13.79
CA THR A 152 -12.98 -19.92 -14.43
C THR A 152 -14.02 -19.27 -13.51
N ALA A 153 -13.79 -19.18 -12.20
CA ALA A 153 -14.76 -18.56 -11.29
C ALA A 153 -14.69 -17.03 -11.42
N THR A 154 -15.78 -16.44 -11.90
CA THR A 154 -15.97 -14.98 -12.04
C THR A 154 -16.39 -14.30 -10.74
N HIS A 155 -16.67 -15.07 -9.68
CA HIS A 155 -17.17 -14.56 -8.40
C HIS A 155 -16.54 -15.34 -7.23
N ALA A 156 -15.68 -14.68 -6.48
CA ALA A 156 -15.22 -15.14 -5.17
C ALA A 156 -16.39 -15.09 -4.17
N PHE A 157 -16.49 -16.09 -3.30
CA PHE A 157 -17.40 -16.06 -2.18
C PHE A 157 -16.77 -15.27 -1.03
N ILE A 158 -17.55 -14.37 -0.44
CA ILE A 158 -17.13 -13.51 0.65
C ILE A 158 -17.96 -13.84 1.87
N LEU A 159 -17.29 -14.18 2.97
CA LEU A 159 -17.91 -14.41 4.27
C LEU A 159 -17.46 -13.33 5.25
N GLN A 160 -18.42 -12.62 5.84
CA GLN A 160 -18.18 -11.71 6.95
C GLN A 160 -17.94 -12.49 8.24
N LEU A 161 -16.89 -12.12 8.98
CA LEU A 161 -16.61 -12.66 10.32
C LEU A 161 -17.42 -11.90 11.37
N ASP A 162 -18.02 -12.65 12.29
CA ASP A 162 -18.64 -12.10 13.49
C ASP A 162 -17.55 -11.85 14.54
N LEU A 163 -16.98 -10.65 14.55
CA LEU A 163 -15.91 -10.26 15.46
C LEU A 163 -16.45 -9.49 16.66
N PRO A 164 -15.89 -9.72 17.86
CA PRO A 164 -16.33 -9.01 19.05
C PRO A 164 -16.08 -7.51 18.90
N GLU A 165 -16.87 -6.73 19.62
CA GLU A 165 -16.85 -5.26 19.59
C GLU A 165 -15.46 -4.64 19.86
N THR A 166 -14.54 -5.39 20.48
CA THR A 166 -13.15 -4.99 20.72
C THR A 166 -12.27 -4.99 19.46
N VAL A 167 -12.68 -5.62 18.37
CA VAL A 167 -11.92 -5.76 17.09
C VAL A 167 -12.52 -4.87 15.98
N GLN A 168 -13.51 -4.07 16.33
CA GLN A 168 -14.19 -3.18 15.40
C GLN A 168 -13.24 -2.10 14.87
N MET A 169 -13.54 -1.57 13.69
CA MET A 169 -12.66 -0.63 12.99
C MET A 169 -11.29 -1.23 12.66
N THR A 170 -11.24 -2.52 12.32
CA THR A 170 -10.01 -3.16 11.83
C THR A 170 -9.51 -2.40 10.61
N ASN A 171 -8.25 -1.99 10.64
CA ASN A 171 -7.60 -1.32 9.53
C ASN A 171 -6.66 -2.32 8.88
N GLY A 172 -5.38 -2.34 9.26
CA GLY A 172 -4.35 -3.24 8.75
C GLY A 172 -4.15 -4.54 9.55
N GLY A 173 -3.35 -5.43 8.98
CA GLY A 173 -3.26 -6.80 9.46
C GLY A 173 -2.09 -7.59 8.86
N THR A 174 -1.63 -8.58 9.61
CA THR A 174 -0.54 -9.47 9.20
C THR A 174 -0.69 -10.86 9.80
N GLY A 175 0.03 -11.82 9.25
CA GLY A 175 0.11 -13.18 9.76
C GLY A 175 -0.16 -14.25 8.70
N PRO A 176 -0.58 -15.46 9.12
CA PRO A 176 -0.83 -15.86 10.51
C PRO A 176 0.39 -15.66 11.43
N PHE A 177 0.13 -15.27 12.68
CA PHE A 177 1.10 -15.14 13.76
C PHE A 177 0.72 -16.10 14.90
N LYS A 178 1.50 -17.16 15.08
CA LYS A 178 1.27 -18.28 16.00
C LYS A 178 -0.15 -18.85 15.85
N GLY A 179 -0.55 -19.10 14.60
CA GLY A 179 -1.88 -19.60 14.23
C GLY A 179 -3.04 -18.60 14.31
N SER A 180 -2.79 -17.34 14.71
CA SER A 180 -3.82 -16.29 14.80
C SER A 180 -3.65 -15.25 13.69
N LEU A 181 -4.72 -14.57 13.31
CA LEU A 181 -4.66 -13.32 12.55
C LEU A 181 -4.21 -12.21 13.52
N LEU A 182 -3.27 -11.35 13.12
CA LEU A 182 -2.85 -10.19 13.90
C LEU A 182 -3.35 -8.92 13.21
N PHE A 183 -4.28 -8.22 13.85
CA PHE A 183 -4.87 -6.99 13.34
C PHE A 183 -4.47 -5.78 14.19
N VAL A 184 -4.59 -4.61 13.57
CA VAL A 184 -4.70 -3.33 14.28
C VAL A 184 -6.03 -2.66 13.97
N THR A 185 -6.52 -1.86 14.92
CA THR A 185 -7.80 -1.15 14.78
C THR A 185 -7.61 0.36 14.89
N ASN A 186 -8.42 1.12 14.17
CA ASN A 186 -8.48 2.58 14.28
C ASN A 186 -9.10 3.04 15.61
N GLY A 187 -9.86 2.18 16.30
CA GLY A 187 -10.68 2.55 17.45
C GLY A 187 -11.91 3.38 17.05
N ARG A 188 -12.77 3.71 18.03
CA ARG A 188 -14.05 4.42 17.78
C ARG A 188 -14.55 5.16 19.01
N GLY A 189 -14.69 6.48 18.94
CA GLY A 189 -15.14 7.31 20.06
C GLY A 189 -14.28 7.09 21.32
N PRO A 190 -14.83 6.59 22.45
CA PRO A 190 -14.03 6.28 23.62
C PRO A 190 -13.21 4.98 23.50
N ARG A 191 -13.55 4.08 22.54
CA ARG A 191 -12.86 2.80 22.38
C ARG A 191 -11.47 2.99 21.78
N PRO A 192 -10.40 2.51 22.42
CA PRO A 192 -9.05 2.69 21.92
C PRO A 192 -8.79 1.92 20.63
N ALA A 193 -7.89 2.46 19.83
CA ALA A 193 -7.17 1.72 18.80
C ALA A 193 -6.33 0.62 19.47
N SER A 194 -6.25 -0.57 18.87
CA SER A 194 -5.64 -1.72 19.53
C SER A 194 -4.90 -2.65 18.58
N VAL A 195 -3.88 -3.35 19.09
CA VAL A 195 -3.25 -4.52 18.48
C VAL A 195 -3.98 -5.76 19.01
N VAL A 196 -4.47 -6.63 18.13
CA VAL A 196 -5.35 -7.74 18.54
C VAL A 196 -5.07 -9.03 17.77
N LEU A 197 -5.08 -10.16 18.48
CA LEU A 197 -5.08 -11.49 17.86
C LEU A 197 -6.51 -11.98 17.67
N VAL A 198 -6.79 -12.57 16.52
CA VAL A 198 -8.09 -13.18 16.21
C VAL A 198 -7.86 -14.61 15.73
N ASN A 199 -8.61 -15.57 16.29
CA ASN A 199 -8.61 -16.92 15.76
C ASN A 199 -9.25 -16.92 14.36
N PRO A 200 -8.58 -17.43 13.30
CA PRO A 200 -9.18 -17.51 11.97
C PRO A 200 -10.40 -18.45 11.91
N LEU A 201 -10.53 -19.39 12.86
CA LEU A 201 -11.64 -20.32 12.94
C LEU A 201 -12.77 -19.78 13.82
N SER A 202 -14.02 -20.07 13.44
CA SER A 202 -15.21 -19.82 14.26
C SER A 202 -15.05 -20.45 15.66
N PRO A 203 -15.40 -19.72 16.74
CA PRO A 203 -16.16 -18.47 16.79
C PRO A 203 -15.31 -17.19 16.75
N ASN A 204 -14.11 -17.24 16.16
CA ASN A 204 -13.24 -16.07 15.93
C ASN A 204 -12.86 -15.30 17.22
N ASN A 205 -12.60 -16.04 18.30
CA ASN A 205 -12.18 -15.47 19.59
C ASN A 205 -11.01 -14.49 19.41
N ALA A 206 -11.13 -13.33 20.06
CA ALA A 206 -10.15 -12.26 20.00
C ALA A 206 -9.41 -12.04 21.32
N THR A 207 -8.15 -11.62 21.26
CA THR A 207 -7.32 -11.27 22.43
C THR A 207 -6.59 -9.95 22.17
N VAL A 208 -6.98 -8.90 22.88
CA VAL A 208 -6.30 -7.60 22.82
C VAL A 208 -4.89 -7.74 23.39
N LEU A 209 -3.91 -7.28 22.61
CA LEU A 209 -2.51 -7.33 22.98
C LEU A 209 -1.99 -6.03 23.59
N LEU A 210 -2.49 -4.91 23.09
CA LEU A 210 -2.08 -3.56 23.47
C LEU A 210 -3.15 -2.57 22.98
N ASP A 211 -3.52 -1.58 23.79
CA ASP A 211 -4.53 -0.56 23.45
C ASP A 211 -4.14 0.87 23.89
N ASN A 212 -2.96 1.03 24.50
CA ASN A 212 -2.48 2.32 24.98
C ASN A 212 -0.94 2.38 25.01
N PHE A 213 -0.43 3.60 25.11
CA PHE A 213 0.96 3.92 25.39
C PHE A 213 1.08 4.61 26.76
N PHE A 214 1.37 3.83 27.81
CA PHE A 214 1.48 4.33 29.21
C PHE A 214 0.25 5.13 29.66
N GLY A 215 -0.95 4.65 29.32
CA GLY A 215 -2.23 5.30 29.63
C GLY A 215 -2.64 6.40 28.64
N ARG A 216 -1.78 6.74 27.67
CA ARG A 216 -2.14 7.63 26.55
C ARG A 216 -2.73 6.82 25.42
N GLN A 217 -3.79 7.34 24.82
CA GLN A 217 -4.48 6.68 23.73
C GLN A 217 -3.68 6.82 22.43
N PHE A 218 -3.56 5.72 21.67
CA PHE A 218 -3.11 5.79 20.28
C PHE A 218 -4.06 6.63 19.43
N ASN A 219 -3.57 7.17 18.32
CA ASN A 219 -4.38 8.00 17.44
C ASN A 219 -5.32 7.11 16.62
N SER A 220 -4.76 6.37 15.66
CA SER A 220 -5.44 5.44 14.76
C SER A 220 -4.38 4.47 14.25
N LEU A 221 -4.41 3.21 14.68
CA LEU A 221 -3.40 2.25 14.25
C LEU A 221 -3.74 1.76 12.83
N ASP A 222 -2.76 1.85 11.93
CA ASP A 222 -2.99 1.65 10.50
C ASP A 222 -2.58 0.27 10.04
N ASP A 223 -1.27 0.00 10.02
CA ASP A 223 -0.72 -1.24 9.52
C ASP A 223 0.24 -1.85 10.54
N VAL A 224 0.46 -3.16 10.41
CA VAL A 224 1.20 -3.96 11.37
C VAL A 224 2.02 -5.02 10.66
N LYS A 225 3.27 -5.21 11.10
CA LYS A 225 4.15 -6.27 10.61
C LYS A 225 4.90 -6.97 11.74
N VAL A 226 5.08 -8.28 11.57
CA VAL A 226 5.96 -9.06 12.45
C VAL A 226 7.36 -9.05 11.85
N HIS A 227 8.34 -8.61 12.64
CA HIS A 227 9.75 -8.66 12.28
C HIS A 227 10.33 -10.07 12.49
N PRO A 228 11.38 -10.52 11.77
CA PRO A 228 12.05 -11.82 11.99
C PRO A 228 12.44 -12.14 13.44
N SER A 229 12.62 -11.12 14.28
CA SER A 229 12.82 -11.28 15.74
C SER A 229 11.61 -11.79 16.54
N GLY A 230 10.42 -11.79 15.96
CA GLY A 230 9.15 -12.09 16.64
C GLY A 230 8.46 -10.89 17.30
N ASN A 231 9.07 -9.70 17.28
CA ASN A 231 8.45 -8.46 17.72
C ASN A 231 7.49 -7.90 16.67
N ILE A 232 6.45 -7.22 17.15
CA ILE A 232 5.39 -6.62 16.34
C ILE A 232 5.70 -5.14 16.16
N PHE A 233 5.60 -4.64 14.94
CA PHE A 233 5.77 -3.22 14.61
C PHE A 233 4.50 -2.70 13.98
N PHE A 234 4.11 -1.49 14.32
CA PHE A 234 2.87 -0.90 13.81
C PHE A 234 2.99 0.62 13.69
N THR A 235 2.19 1.18 12.80
CA THR A 235 2.10 2.61 12.52
C THR A 235 0.89 3.21 13.21
N ASP A 236 1.01 4.49 13.58
CA ASP A 236 -0.02 5.27 14.26
C ASP A 236 -0.11 6.63 13.58
N LEU A 237 -1.26 6.91 12.98
CA LEU A 237 -1.55 8.12 12.21
C LEU A 237 -2.86 8.77 12.67
N THR A 238 -3.29 9.87 12.05
CA THR A 238 -4.40 10.69 12.55
C THR A 238 -5.73 10.51 11.81
N ILE A 239 -5.81 9.57 10.85
CA ILE A 239 -6.94 9.45 9.92
C ILE A 239 -8.31 9.35 10.61
N ALA A 240 -8.46 8.55 11.68
CA ALA A 240 -9.76 8.43 12.34
C ALA A 240 -10.15 9.70 13.10
N SER A 241 -9.20 10.57 13.46
CA SER A 241 -9.52 11.91 13.98
C SER A 241 -9.90 12.88 12.87
N ILE A 242 -9.26 12.78 11.70
CA ILE A 242 -9.62 13.58 10.51
C ILE A 242 -11.05 13.25 10.09
N ASP A 243 -11.42 11.97 10.12
CA ASP A 243 -12.76 11.47 9.78
C ASP A 243 -13.78 11.62 10.94
N HIS A 244 -13.41 12.29 12.03
CA HIS A 244 -14.26 12.52 13.22
C HIS A 244 -14.76 11.24 13.92
N ILE A 245 -14.11 10.11 13.69
CA ILE A 245 -14.38 8.82 14.33
C ILE A 245 -13.74 8.75 15.72
N ARG A 246 -12.66 9.49 15.93
CA ARG A 246 -11.90 9.58 17.18
C ARG A 246 -11.62 11.03 17.61
N PRO A 247 -11.38 11.27 18.92
CA PRO A 247 -10.94 12.57 19.42
C PRO A 247 -9.57 12.99 18.84
N PRO A 248 -9.24 14.28 18.93
CA PRO A 248 -7.97 14.81 18.48
C PRO A 248 -6.74 14.05 19.04
N PRO A 249 -5.68 13.86 18.23
CA PRO A 249 -4.44 13.22 18.64
C PRO A 249 -3.83 13.83 19.90
N LEU A 250 -3.39 12.97 20.82
CA LEU A 250 -2.63 13.38 22.01
C LEU A 250 -1.15 12.99 21.92
N ILE A 251 -0.76 12.24 20.90
CA ILE A 251 0.60 11.78 20.60
C ILE A 251 0.93 12.04 19.12
N PRO A 252 2.20 12.26 18.76
CA PRO A 252 2.56 12.48 17.36
C PRO A 252 2.38 11.21 16.53
N PRO A 253 2.15 11.34 15.21
CA PRO A 253 2.22 10.20 14.29
C PRO A 253 3.61 9.57 14.29
N GLN A 254 3.69 8.27 14.56
CA GLN A 254 4.97 7.58 14.75
C GLN A 254 4.85 6.06 14.64
N VAL A 255 6.00 5.38 14.60
CA VAL A 255 6.08 3.91 14.51
C VAL A 255 6.48 3.34 15.86
N TYR A 256 5.80 2.26 16.26
CA TYR A 256 6.04 1.57 17.52
C TYR A 256 6.51 0.14 17.30
N ARG A 257 7.15 -0.39 18.33
CA ARG A 257 7.47 -1.80 18.50
C ARG A 257 6.83 -2.32 19.79
N LEU A 258 6.11 -3.41 19.69
CA LEU A 258 5.60 -4.22 20.78
C LEU A 258 6.37 -5.53 20.89
N ASP A 259 6.88 -5.83 22.08
CA ASP A 259 7.26 -7.18 22.46
C ASP A 259 5.99 -7.94 22.89
N PRO A 260 5.53 -8.94 22.11
CA PRO A 260 4.28 -9.62 22.41
C PRO A 260 4.33 -10.49 23.67
N ASN A 261 5.53 -10.90 24.12
CA ASN A 261 5.69 -11.72 25.31
C ASN A 261 5.80 -10.86 26.57
N ALA A 262 6.65 -9.83 26.53
CA ALA A 262 6.87 -8.94 27.67
C ALA A 262 5.81 -7.85 27.81
N ARG A 263 4.95 -7.65 26.80
CA ARG A 263 3.95 -6.57 26.71
C ARG A 263 4.55 -5.17 26.80
N THR A 264 5.81 -5.02 26.40
CA THR A 264 6.49 -3.73 26.40
C THR A 264 6.39 -3.06 25.04
N VAL A 265 5.91 -1.82 25.02
CA VAL A 265 5.82 -0.98 23.82
C VAL A 265 6.82 0.17 23.90
N ARG A 266 7.43 0.53 22.77
CA ARG A 266 8.25 1.74 22.63
C ARG A 266 8.18 2.30 21.22
N VAL A 267 8.44 3.59 21.09
CA VAL A 267 8.62 4.26 19.79
C VAL A 267 9.94 3.81 19.15
N VAL A 268 9.94 3.59 17.84
CA VAL A 268 11.13 3.19 17.06
C VAL A 268 11.50 4.18 15.95
N ALA A 269 10.55 4.99 15.47
CA ALA A 269 10.76 6.00 14.44
C ALA A 269 9.76 7.15 14.60
N THR A 270 10.18 8.38 14.28
CA THR A 270 9.37 9.61 14.37
C THR A 270 9.62 10.53 13.17
N GLY A 271 8.87 11.63 13.06
CA GLY A 271 9.06 12.68 12.05
C GLY A 271 8.30 12.43 10.75
N PHE A 272 7.25 11.61 10.80
CA PHE A 272 6.33 11.39 9.70
C PHE A 272 5.23 12.45 9.71
N MET A 273 4.58 12.65 8.57
CA MET A 273 3.30 13.37 8.55
C MET A 273 2.15 12.41 8.85
N GLU A 274 1.99 11.34 8.08
CA GLU A 274 0.99 10.29 8.33
C GLU A 274 1.61 8.92 7.97
N PRO A 275 2.31 8.23 8.91
CA PRO A 275 2.91 6.92 8.63
C PRO A 275 1.80 5.87 8.49
N ASN A 276 1.84 5.11 7.39
CA ASN A 276 0.75 4.24 6.97
C ASN A 276 1.24 2.77 6.89
N GLY A 277 1.57 2.26 5.71
CA GLY A 277 2.04 0.90 5.48
C GLY A 277 3.44 0.63 6.04
N ILE A 278 3.67 -0.61 6.49
CA ILE A 278 4.97 -1.06 7.02
C ILE A 278 5.38 -2.42 6.45
N ALA A 279 6.63 -2.50 5.98
CA ALA A 279 7.23 -3.76 5.57
C ALA A 279 8.72 -3.84 5.97
N PHE A 280 9.27 -5.05 5.95
CA PHE A 280 10.68 -5.30 6.16
C PHE A 280 11.29 -5.97 4.94
N SER A 281 12.58 -5.70 4.68
CA SER A 281 13.37 -6.52 3.76
C SER A 281 13.37 -8.00 4.19
N PRO A 282 13.67 -8.94 3.27
CA PRO A 282 13.64 -10.38 3.58
C PRO A 282 14.51 -10.78 4.78
N ASP A 283 15.62 -10.08 5.00
CA ASP A 283 16.55 -10.28 6.12
C ASP A 283 16.17 -9.51 7.39
N GLY A 284 15.17 -8.62 7.32
CA GLY A 284 14.73 -7.76 8.42
C GLY A 284 15.65 -6.58 8.71
N GLU A 285 16.69 -6.35 7.92
CA GLU A 285 17.67 -5.29 8.19
C GLU A 285 17.20 -3.89 7.74
N THR A 286 16.24 -3.83 6.82
CA THR A 286 15.63 -2.59 6.34
C THR A 286 14.13 -2.56 6.65
N ALA A 287 13.64 -1.43 7.17
CA ALA A 287 12.21 -1.16 7.29
C ALA A 287 11.76 -0.12 6.26
N TYR A 288 10.62 -0.38 5.63
CA TYR A 288 9.96 0.53 4.69
C TYR A 288 8.67 1.06 5.33
N ILE A 289 8.47 2.37 5.27
CA ILE A 289 7.27 3.05 5.80
C ILE A 289 6.72 3.99 4.74
N SER A 290 5.47 3.82 4.32
CA SER A 290 4.78 4.82 3.51
C SER A 290 4.31 5.98 4.38
N ASP A 291 4.37 7.19 3.82
CA ASP A 291 3.90 8.41 4.45
C ASP A 291 2.89 9.10 3.52
N THR A 292 1.65 9.21 3.99
CA THR A 292 0.45 9.58 3.21
C THR A 292 0.00 11.02 3.44
N GLY A 293 0.88 11.87 3.97
CA GLY A 293 0.57 13.24 4.39
C GLY A 293 -0.08 14.15 3.34
N SER A 294 0.02 13.83 2.05
CA SER A 294 -0.71 14.53 0.97
C SER A 294 -2.23 14.37 1.04
N LEU A 295 -2.75 13.34 1.72
CA LEU A 295 -4.17 13.09 1.99
C LEU A 295 -4.52 13.20 3.49
N ALA A 296 -3.77 13.99 4.26
CA ALA A 296 -4.13 14.31 5.65
C ALA A 296 -5.40 15.21 5.71
N ALA A 297 -5.57 15.99 6.78
CA ALA A 297 -6.76 16.85 6.99
C ALA A 297 -7.14 17.77 5.80
N THR A 298 -6.16 18.12 4.96
CA THR A 298 -6.38 18.82 3.69
C THR A 298 -5.55 18.15 2.61
N VAL A 299 -6.16 17.93 1.44
CA VAL A 299 -5.45 17.46 0.25
C VAL A 299 -4.41 18.50 -0.18
N ASP A 300 -3.13 18.12 -0.14
CA ASP A 300 -2.00 18.99 -0.47
C ASP A 300 -0.88 18.18 -1.11
N GLN A 301 -0.73 18.32 -2.44
CA GLN A 301 0.25 17.57 -3.23
C GLN A 301 1.71 17.99 -2.98
N THR A 302 1.94 19.03 -2.15
CA THR A 302 3.29 19.43 -1.74
C THR A 302 3.78 18.66 -0.51
N LYS A 303 2.92 17.83 0.09
CA LYS A 303 3.24 16.97 1.24
C LYS A 303 3.72 15.57 0.80
N THR A 304 3.88 14.67 1.75
CA THR A 304 4.43 13.33 1.53
C THR A 304 3.48 12.47 0.72
N ALA A 305 4.05 11.84 -0.29
CA ALA A 305 3.50 10.69 -1.01
C ALA A 305 4.68 9.73 -1.24
N THR A 306 5.37 9.43 -0.13
CA THR A 306 6.76 8.96 -0.13
C THR A 306 6.87 7.71 0.71
N ILE A 307 7.61 6.73 0.22
CA ILE A 307 8.09 5.59 1.00
C ILE A 307 9.48 5.95 1.53
N PHE A 308 9.67 5.84 2.84
CA PHE A 308 10.96 6.01 3.51
C PHE A 308 11.55 4.66 3.88
N ALA A 309 12.87 4.53 3.76
CA ALA A 309 13.63 3.38 4.25
C ALA A 309 14.42 3.74 5.52
N PHE A 310 14.65 2.73 6.36
CA PHE A 310 15.40 2.85 7.60
C PHE A 310 16.23 1.59 7.85
N ASP A 311 17.42 1.77 8.41
CA ASP A 311 18.20 0.66 8.96
C ASP A 311 17.57 0.20 10.28
N VAL A 312 17.34 -1.09 10.45
CA VAL A 312 16.85 -1.69 11.70
C VAL A 312 18.05 -2.07 12.57
N ASP A 313 18.26 -1.32 13.66
CA ASP A 313 19.37 -1.57 14.57
C ASP A 313 19.29 -2.99 15.17
N LYS A 314 20.32 -3.82 14.98
CA LYS A 314 20.30 -5.26 15.37
C LYS A 314 20.07 -5.50 16.86
N LYS A 315 20.47 -4.55 17.73
CA LYS A 315 20.37 -4.70 19.19
C LYS A 315 19.04 -4.18 19.73
N THR A 316 18.71 -2.95 19.37
CA THR A 316 17.56 -2.23 19.92
C THR A 316 16.33 -2.41 19.06
N GLN A 317 16.51 -2.57 17.75
CA GLN A 317 15.48 -2.48 16.70
C GLN A 317 14.86 -1.09 16.59
N ALA A 318 15.62 -0.05 16.95
CA ALA A 318 15.27 1.31 16.58
C ALA A 318 15.55 1.52 15.09
N PHE A 319 14.72 2.31 14.42
CA PHE A 319 14.91 2.65 13.02
C PHE A 319 15.89 3.82 12.93
N LYS A 320 16.91 3.68 12.10
CA LYS A 320 18.02 4.63 11.94
C LYS A 320 18.14 5.06 10.48
N ASN A 321 18.92 6.11 10.24
CA ASN A 321 19.35 6.53 8.91
C ASN A 321 18.21 6.66 7.90
N ARG A 322 17.15 7.40 8.28
CA ARG A 322 16.00 7.66 7.41
C ARG A 322 16.47 8.16 6.05
N SER A 323 16.06 7.47 4.99
CA SER A 323 16.31 7.85 3.61
C SER A 323 15.00 7.82 2.81
N VAL A 324 14.95 8.59 1.73
CA VAL A 324 13.88 8.45 0.73
C VAL A 324 14.15 7.17 -0.03
N PHE A 325 13.13 6.30 -0.12
CA PHE A 325 13.19 5.10 -0.93
C PHE A 325 12.48 5.32 -2.27
N ALA A 326 11.21 5.74 -2.23
CA ALA A 326 10.43 5.99 -3.45
C ALA A 326 9.43 7.14 -3.26
N TYR A 327 9.14 7.85 -4.34
CA TYR A 327 8.06 8.84 -4.41
C TYR A 327 7.07 8.39 -5.49
N THR A 328 5.80 8.25 -5.14
CA THR A 328 4.78 7.71 -6.06
C THR A 328 4.46 8.71 -7.15
N ASP A 329 4.31 8.26 -8.40
CA ASP A 329 3.96 9.17 -9.48
C ASP A 329 2.45 9.49 -9.55
N ALA A 330 1.61 8.67 -8.92
CA ALA A 330 0.15 8.80 -8.89
C ALA A 330 -0.40 8.43 -7.51
N GLY A 331 -1.21 9.31 -6.92
CA GLY A 331 -1.77 9.12 -5.59
C GLY A 331 -0.75 9.26 -4.47
N ILE A 332 -0.95 8.44 -3.44
CA ILE A 332 -0.08 8.25 -2.28
C ILE A 332 0.26 6.75 -2.15
N PRO A 333 1.41 6.37 -1.58
CA PRO A 333 1.69 5.00 -1.23
C PRO A 333 0.92 4.63 0.05
N ASP A 334 0.11 3.59 0.00
CA ASP A 334 -0.68 3.09 1.13
C ASP A 334 0.00 1.82 1.70
N GLY A 335 -0.69 0.68 1.82
CA GLY A 335 -0.12 -0.59 2.28
C GLY A 335 1.09 -1.06 1.46
N ILE A 336 2.12 -1.58 2.16
CA ILE A 336 3.41 -2.01 1.58
C ILE A 336 3.68 -3.50 1.79
N HIS A 337 4.17 -4.19 0.76
CA HIS A 337 4.70 -5.55 0.85
C HIS A 337 6.05 -5.71 0.14
N VAL A 338 6.80 -6.72 0.53
CA VAL A 338 8.12 -7.05 -0.03
C VAL A 338 8.09 -8.49 -0.54
N ASP A 339 8.66 -8.72 -1.72
CA ASP A 339 8.81 -10.07 -2.27
C ASP A 339 10.11 -10.76 -1.78
N THR A 340 10.24 -12.04 -2.10
CA THR A 340 11.42 -12.86 -1.75
C THR A 340 12.74 -12.39 -2.38
N LYS A 341 12.70 -11.46 -3.34
CA LYS A 341 13.88 -10.86 -3.96
C LYS A 341 14.17 -9.44 -3.46
N GLY A 342 13.38 -8.92 -2.53
CA GLY A 342 13.55 -7.57 -1.98
C GLY A 342 12.84 -6.47 -2.76
N ASN A 343 12.05 -6.79 -3.80
CA ASN A 343 11.25 -5.77 -4.49
C ASN A 343 10.12 -5.29 -3.57
N VAL A 344 9.86 -3.99 -3.58
CA VAL A 344 8.88 -3.32 -2.72
C VAL A 344 7.64 -2.96 -3.55
N TYR A 345 6.47 -3.30 -3.02
CA TYR A 345 5.16 -3.11 -3.65
C TYR A 345 4.35 -2.18 -2.77
N ALA A 346 3.71 -1.16 -3.35
CA ALA A 346 2.78 -0.31 -2.61
C ALA A 346 1.49 -0.08 -3.39
N GLY A 347 0.38 0.01 -2.65
CA GLY A 347 -0.90 0.47 -3.17
C GLY A 347 -0.79 1.96 -3.47
N CYS A 348 -1.19 2.37 -4.66
CA CYS A 348 -1.05 3.75 -5.13
C CYS A 348 -2.34 4.20 -5.84
N GLY A 349 -2.37 5.46 -6.30
CA GLY A 349 -3.56 6.06 -6.89
C GLY A 349 -4.01 5.43 -8.21
N ASP A 350 -3.13 4.73 -8.92
CA ASP A 350 -3.40 4.12 -10.22
C ASP A 350 -3.36 2.58 -10.24
N GLY A 351 -3.01 1.95 -9.13
CA GLY A 351 -2.74 0.53 -9.08
C GLY A 351 -1.74 0.14 -8.00
N VAL A 352 -1.01 -0.96 -8.24
CA VAL A 352 0.15 -1.35 -7.41
C VAL A 352 1.42 -0.96 -8.13
N GLN A 353 2.29 -0.17 -7.50
CA GLN A 353 3.60 0.19 -8.03
C GLN A 353 4.69 -0.68 -7.41
N VAL A 354 5.73 -0.99 -8.20
CA VAL A 354 6.78 -1.91 -7.80
C VAL A 354 8.16 -1.32 -8.04
N TRP A 355 8.96 -1.27 -6.98
CA TRP A 355 10.34 -0.82 -7.00
C TRP A 355 11.30 -1.97 -6.69
N ASN A 356 12.52 -1.93 -7.23
CA ASN A 356 13.60 -2.80 -6.74
C ASN A 356 14.05 -2.36 -5.33
N ASP A 357 14.94 -3.13 -4.72
CA ASP A 357 15.52 -2.84 -3.39
C ASP A 357 16.35 -1.55 -3.32
N GLU A 358 16.65 -0.92 -4.47
CA GLU A 358 17.32 0.37 -4.59
C GLU A 358 16.34 1.55 -4.75
N GLY A 359 15.03 1.30 -4.85
CA GLY A 359 14.01 2.34 -5.04
C GLY A 359 13.76 2.76 -6.50
N THR A 360 14.25 1.99 -7.47
CA THR A 360 13.98 2.21 -8.90
C THR A 360 12.64 1.61 -9.30
N LEU A 361 11.75 2.40 -9.90
CA LEU A 361 10.44 1.93 -10.37
C LEU A 361 10.61 0.95 -11.52
N LEU A 362 10.15 -0.29 -11.33
CA LEU A 362 10.23 -1.36 -12.32
C LEU A 362 8.98 -1.44 -13.18
N GLY A 363 7.82 -1.29 -12.55
CA GLY A 363 6.54 -1.51 -13.21
C GLY A 363 5.34 -1.24 -12.33
N LYS A 364 4.16 -1.33 -12.92
CA LYS A 364 2.88 -1.20 -12.23
C LYS A 364 1.89 -2.27 -12.66
N PHE A 365 1.09 -2.72 -11.71
CA PHE A 365 -0.20 -3.36 -11.95
C PHE A 365 -1.22 -2.23 -12.09
N PHE A 366 -1.41 -1.71 -13.29
CA PHE A 366 -2.27 -0.55 -13.52
C PHE A 366 -3.74 -0.99 -13.50
N ILE A 367 -4.47 -0.55 -12.48
CA ILE A 367 -5.88 -0.87 -12.26
C ILE A 367 -6.78 0.28 -12.72
N GLY A 368 -6.27 1.51 -12.73
CA GLY A 368 -7.04 2.71 -13.07
C GLY A 368 -7.90 3.23 -11.91
N SER A 369 -7.64 2.75 -10.69
CA SER A 369 -8.23 3.22 -9.44
C SER A 369 -7.22 3.10 -8.31
N SER A 370 -7.47 3.83 -7.21
CA SER A 370 -6.64 3.74 -6.01
C SER A 370 -6.69 2.34 -5.41
N ILE A 371 -5.54 1.86 -4.96
CA ILE A 371 -5.37 0.59 -4.24
C ILE A 371 -4.88 0.91 -2.84
N ALA A 372 -5.61 0.47 -1.82
CA ALA A 372 -5.20 0.62 -0.43
C ALA A 372 -4.20 -0.48 -0.04
N ASN A 373 -4.52 -1.74 -0.33
CA ASN A 373 -3.62 -2.85 0.03
C ASN A 373 -3.66 -4.01 -0.98
N MET A 374 -2.66 -4.89 -0.89
CA MET A 374 -2.54 -6.12 -1.67
C MET A 374 -1.86 -7.21 -0.85
N ILE A 375 -1.98 -8.47 -1.26
CA ILE A 375 -1.24 -9.56 -0.62
C ILE A 375 -0.82 -10.62 -1.63
N PHE A 376 0.40 -11.12 -1.47
CA PHE A 376 0.83 -12.31 -2.17
C PHE A 376 0.04 -13.51 -1.64
N THR A 377 -0.58 -14.24 -2.55
CA THR A 377 -1.19 -15.54 -2.26
C THR A 377 -0.33 -16.61 -2.91
N GLY A 378 -0.22 -17.78 -2.30
CA GLY A 378 0.77 -18.80 -2.68
C GLY A 378 0.85 -19.08 -4.20
N ASP A 379 2.02 -19.56 -4.64
CA ASP A 379 2.33 -19.91 -6.05
C ASP A 379 1.99 -18.82 -7.08
N GLY A 380 2.71 -17.70 -7.02
CA GLY A 380 2.73 -16.74 -8.14
C GLY A 380 1.40 -15.99 -8.31
N ARG A 381 0.73 -15.63 -7.21
CA ARG A 381 -0.52 -14.87 -7.26
C ARG A 381 -0.49 -13.69 -6.31
N MET A 382 -1.29 -12.69 -6.63
CA MET A 382 -1.52 -11.53 -5.77
C MET A 382 -2.99 -11.17 -5.79
N VAL A 383 -3.56 -10.96 -4.60
CA VAL A 383 -4.90 -10.38 -4.43
C VAL A 383 -4.73 -8.89 -4.17
N ILE A 384 -5.50 -8.07 -4.90
CA ILE A 384 -5.44 -6.61 -4.86
C ILE A 384 -6.80 -6.10 -4.41
N LEU A 385 -6.83 -5.28 -3.36
CA LEU A 385 -8.03 -4.70 -2.76
C LEU A 385 -8.25 -3.29 -3.31
N ALA A 386 -9.29 -3.13 -4.12
CA ALA A 386 -9.56 -1.91 -4.90
C ALA A 386 -10.89 -1.25 -4.47
N GLY A 387 -11.15 -1.19 -3.17
CA GLY A 387 -12.36 -0.63 -2.56
C GLY A 387 -13.62 -1.44 -2.90
N ASN A 388 -14.24 -1.12 -4.02
CA ASN A 388 -15.47 -1.76 -4.50
C ASN A 388 -15.20 -3.04 -5.31
N LYS A 389 -13.94 -3.42 -5.49
CA LYS A 389 -13.53 -4.54 -6.33
C LYS A 389 -12.36 -5.30 -5.72
N ILE A 390 -12.24 -6.57 -6.09
CA ILE A 390 -11.06 -7.40 -5.84
C ILE A 390 -10.51 -7.87 -7.18
N PHE A 391 -9.20 -7.70 -7.36
CA PHE A 391 -8.49 -8.26 -8.51
C PHE A 391 -7.58 -9.40 -8.09
N LEU A 392 -7.47 -10.41 -8.95
CA LEU A 392 -6.47 -11.46 -8.88
C LEU A 392 -5.46 -11.23 -9.99
N ALA A 393 -4.19 -11.12 -9.61
CA ALA A 393 -3.08 -11.15 -10.54
C ALA A 393 -2.35 -12.50 -10.47
N ASN A 394 -1.99 -13.05 -11.63
CA ASN A 394 -1.09 -14.18 -11.76
C ASN A 394 0.27 -13.67 -12.25
N ILE A 395 1.31 -13.97 -11.50
CA ILE A 395 2.67 -13.43 -11.63
C ILE A 395 3.72 -14.50 -11.31
N ALA A 396 5.00 -14.20 -11.53
CA ALA A 396 6.11 -15.09 -11.17
C ALA A 396 6.68 -14.81 -9.77
N ALA A 397 6.60 -13.57 -9.30
CA ALA A 397 7.09 -13.17 -7.99
C ALA A 397 6.38 -13.89 -6.84
N LYS A 398 7.11 -14.07 -5.74
CA LYS A 398 6.63 -14.75 -4.52
C LYS A 398 6.81 -13.85 -3.33
N GLY A 399 5.74 -13.69 -2.53
CA GLY A 399 5.81 -13.00 -1.25
C GLY A 399 6.59 -13.79 -0.20
N LEU A 400 6.99 -13.10 0.86
CA LEU A 400 7.62 -13.71 2.02
C LEU A 400 6.65 -14.68 2.72
N PRO A 401 7.11 -15.87 3.13
CA PRO A 401 6.28 -16.75 3.94
C PRO A 401 6.00 -16.10 5.32
N PRO A 402 4.88 -16.45 5.98
CA PRO A 402 4.66 -16.04 7.36
C PRO A 402 5.84 -16.51 8.24
N LEU A 403 6.42 -15.57 8.99
CA LEU A 403 7.60 -15.84 9.84
C LEU A 403 7.29 -16.73 11.04
N PHE A 404 6.05 -16.67 11.54
CA PHE A 404 5.58 -17.42 12.71
C PHE A 404 4.16 -17.96 12.44
N PRO A 405 3.96 -18.94 11.54
CA PRO A 405 2.63 -19.36 11.07
C PRO A 405 1.77 -20.17 12.06
#